data_AF-E3JDQ6-F1
#
_entry.id   AF-E3JDQ6-F1
#
_cell.length_a   1.000
_cell.length_b   1.000
_cell.length_c   1.000
_cell.angle_alpha   90.00
_cell.angle_beta   90.00
_cell.angle_gamma   90.00
#
_symmetry.space_group_name_H-M   'P 1'
#
loop_
_entity.id
_entity.type
_entity.pdbx_description
1 polymer ?
#
loop_
_entity_poly.entity_id
_entity_poly.type
_entity_poly.pdbx_seq_one_letter_code
_entity_poly.pdbx_strand_id
1 'polypeptide(L)'
;MSWTEDRRADRNAAREQDRADRRAHDEQALALRRLAGEQALAAARQAGDLAAHKQATRAAGRQARRAEARKTRAAAAGWLAGHLAELLVYPLALVSAVLAVPAMAAYGRTLYGPTGFALSILSELGGWAFAFAVQASRHRHPDRPTGMLTAGIGVFALVGAALNFAHGSTVPGGSPVHGVVMAVVSVAGIVAHQLVVAAPPRSRAERAAARRTRREADRIERAQRLAARASVIEIDPDGTARLVYPAGAYTLRRRLTPISTPTAPADRSRRRGSRTNPPAAETVAPEPVADVAPVPAVPSARRPAGATRPGGSGATRPDRGAGRREIARLYAAVPADDTRSGRQLAADLAAQAGLSTATARRYIADLHKPTPTPAESSVPATVGGAS
;
A
#
# COMPACT_ATOMS: atom_id res chain seq x y z
N MET A 1 -70.94 -4.31 -80.04
CA MET A 1 -69.76 -5.00 -79.49
C MET A 1 -69.97 -6.49 -79.66
N SER A 2 -68.96 -7.20 -80.16
CA SER A 2 -69.05 -8.64 -80.46
C SER A 2 -68.65 -9.45 -79.24
N TRP A 3 -69.38 -10.50 -78.90
CA TRP A 3 -69.09 -11.42 -77.77
C TRP A 3 -67.64 -11.94 -77.73
N THR A 4 -66.97 -11.99 -78.89
CA THR A 4 -65.56 -12.37 -78.99
C THR A 4 -64.58 -11.30 -78.49
N GLU A 5 -64.96 -10.01 -78.51
CA GLU A 5 -64.20 -8.89 -77.94
C GLU A 5 -64.30 -8.89 -76.41
N ASP A 6 -65.49 -9.10 -75.86
CA ASP A 6 -65.71 -9.21 -74.40
C ASP A 6 -64.88 -10.36 -73.81
N ARG A 7 -64.88 -11.52 -74.48
CA ARG A 7 -64.07 -12.68 -74.07
C ARG A 7 -62.55 -12.43 -74.16
N ARG A 8 -62.10 -11.48 -74.98
CA ARG A 8 -60.68 -11.07 -75.05
C ARG A 8 -60.38 -10.06 -73.95
N ALA A 9 -61.30 -9.13 -73.69
CA ALA A 9 -61.21 -8.18 -72.58
C ALA A 9 -61.15 -8.90 -71.23
N ASP A 10 -62.02 -9.88 -70.99
CA ASP A 10 -62.04 -10.68 -69.76
C ASP A 10 -60.76 -11.47 -69.55
N ARG A 11 -60.22 -12.09 -70.62
CA ARG A 11 -58.94 -12.81 -70.55
C ARG A 11 -57.76 -11.88 -70.29
N ASN A 12 -57.80 -10.65 -70.80
CA ASN A 12 -56.78 -9.65 -70.51
C ASN A 12 -56.90 -9.15 -69.07
N ALA A 13 -58.11 -8.88 -68.58
CA ALA A 13 -58.38 -8.50 -67.20
C ALA A 13 -57.92 -9.58 -66.20
N ALA A 14 -58.23 -10.85 -66.45
CA ALA A 14 -57.79 -11.98 -65.62
C ALA A 14 -56.25 -12.10 -65.60
N ARG A 15 -55.57 -11.90 -66.74
CA ARG A 15 -54.10 -11.90 -66.78
C ARG A 15 -53.48 -10.70 -66.05
N GLU A 16 -54.14 -9.54 -66.09
CA GLU A 16 -53.71 -8.34 -65.37
C GLU A 16 -53.81 -8.59 -63.85
N GLN A 17 -54.90 -9.21 -63.42
CA GLN A 17 -55.15 -9.58 -62.03
C GLN A 17 -54.16 -10.64 -61.54
N ASP A 18 -53.92 -11.70 -62.32
CA ASP A 18 -52.87 -12.70 -62.02
C ASP A 18 -51.46 -12.08 -61.91
N ARG A 19 -51.18 -11.01 -62.66
CA ARG A 19 -49.91 -10.27 -62.57
C ARG A 19 -49.88 -9.37 -61.34
N ALA A 20 -51.02 -8.82 -60.92
CA ALA A 20 -51.13 -8.03 -59.70
C ALA A 20 -51.00 -8.93 -58.46
N ASP A 21 -51.67 -10.08 -58.43
CA ASP A 21 -51.66 -11.03 -57.32
C ASP A 21 -50.27 -11.64 -57.12
N ARG A 22 -49.58 -12.00 -58.20
CA ARG A 22 -48.17 -12.46 -58.12
C ARG A 22 -47.25 -11.38 -57.55
N ARG A 23 -47.40 -10.13 -57.98
CA ARG A 23 -46.63 -9.00 -57.43
C ARG A 23 -46.91 -8.80 -55.95
N ALA A 24 -48.18 -8.83 -55.54
CA ALA A 24 -48.56 -8.72 -54.13
C ALA A 24 -48.00 -9.86 -53.28
N HIS A 25 -48.01 -11.10 -53.78
CA HIS A 25 -47.44 -12.25 -53.09
C HIS A 25 -45.92 -12.15 -52.96
N ASP A 26 -45.22 -11.74 -54.01
CA ASP A 26 -43.76 -11.55 -53.99
C ASP A 26 -43.35 -10.42 -53.03
N GLU A 27 -44.10 -9.32 -52.99
CA GLU A 27 -43.90 -8.22 -52.04
C GLU A 27 -44.10 -8.68 -50.59
N GLN A 28 -45.14 -9.46 -50.32
CA GLN A 28 -45.37 -10.05 -48.99
C GLN A 28 -44.24 -11.00 -48.59
N ALA A 29 -43.76 -11.85 -49.51
CA ALA A 29 -42.66 -12.76 -49.25
C ALA A 29 -41.34 -12.02 -48.95
N LEU A 30 -41.07 -10.93 -49.67
CA LEU A 30 -39.92 -10.05 -49.40
C LEU A 30 -40.05 -9.34 -48.05
N ALA A 31 -41.24 -8.85 -47.70
CA ALA A 31 -41.50 -8.20 -46.43
C ALA A 31 -41.28 -9.18 -45.24
N LEU A 32 -41.78 -10.41 -45.34
CA LEU A 32 -41.57 -11.45 -44.33
C LEU A 32 -40.08 -11.82 -44.18
N ARG A 33 -39.34 -11.92 -45.28
CA ARG A 33 -37.88 -12.16 -45.24
C ARG A 33 -37.11 -11.02 -44.58
N ARG A 34 -37.50 -9.77 -44.82
CA ARG A 34 -36.90 -8.60 -44.16
C ARG A 34 -37.13 -8.63 -42.65
N LEU A 35 -38.37 -8.86 -42.22
CA LEU A 35 -38.72 -8.97 -40.80
C LEU A 35 -37.95 -10.11 -40.11
N ALA A 36 -37.85 -11.29 -40.76
CA ALA A 36 -37.08 -12.41 -40.23
C ALA A 36 -35.58 -12.08 -40.10
N GLY A 37 -35.01 -11.36 -41.09
CA GLY A 37 -33.62 -10.89 -41.05
C GLY A 37 -33.36 -9.88 -39.92
N GLU A 38 -34.28 -8.92 -39.74
CA GLU A 38 -34.20 -7.94 -38.65
C GLU A 38 -34.30 -8.59 -37.27
N GLN A 39 -35.21 -9.56 -37.10
CA GLN A 39 -35.33 -10.34 -35.86
C GLN A 39 -34.08 -11.16 -35.57
N ALA A 40 -33.48 -11.79 -36.59
CA ALA A 40 -32.24 -12.55 -36.43
C ALA A 40 -31.07 -11.65 -36.01
N LEU A 41 -30.95 -10.45 -36.60
CA LEU A 41 -29.93 -9.47 -36.22
C LEU A 41 -30.15 -8.94 -34.79
N ALA A 42 -31.40 -8.67 -34.41
CA ALA A 42 -31.72 -8.24 -33.05
C ALA A 42 -31.39 -9.33 -32.01
N ALA A 43 -31.74 -10.59 -32.30
CA ALA A 43 -31.41 -11.74 -31.44
C ALA A 43 -29.89 -11.95 -31.32
N ALA A 44 -29.15 -11.80 -32.42
CA ALA A 44 -27.69 -11.91 -32.42
C ALA A 44 -27.02 -10.80 -31.57
N ARG A 45 -27.53 -9.57 -31.63
CA ARG A 45 -27.06 -8.46 -30.78
C ARG A 45 -27.33 -8.73 -29.31
N GLN A 46 -28.55 -9.14 -28.95
CA GLN A 46 -28.91 -9.47 -27.57
C GLN A 46 -28.05 -10.63 -27.01
N ALA A 47 -27.80 -11.66 -27.81
CA ALA A 47 -26.90 -12.76 -27.42
C ALA A 47 -25.46 -12.28 -27.19
N GLY A 48 -24.97 -11.38 -28.05
CA GLY A 48 -23.66 -10.73 -27.89
C GLY A 48 -23.56 -9.92 -26.61
N ASP A 49 -24.57 -9.10 -26.30
CA ASP A 49 -24.62 -8.26 -25.10
C ASP A 49 -24.65 -9.11 -23.82
N LEU A 50 -25.46 -10.17 -23.80
CA LEU A 50 -25.51 -11.12 -22.67
C LEU A 50 -24.17 -11.85 -22.48
N ALA A 51 -23.49 -12.22 -23.56
CA ALA A 51 -22.17 -12.84 -23.49
C ALA A 51 -21.12 -11.86 -22.95
N ALA A 52 -21.12 -10.62 -23.44
CA ALA A 52 -20.25 -9.55 -22.96
C ALA A 52 -20.48 -9.26 -21.48
N HIS A 53 -21.74 -9.18 -21.04
CA HIS A 53 -22.10 -8.95 -19.64
C HIS A 53 -21.66 -10.11 -18.73
N LYS A 54 -21.85 -11.37 -19.16
CA LYS A 54 -21.34 -12.56 -18.46
C LYS A 54 -19.80 -12.58 -18.38
N GLN A 55 -19.10 -12.12 -19.42
CA GLN A 55 -17.65 -12.02 -19.38
C GLN A 55 -17.16 -10.92 -18.44
N ALA A 56 -17.81 -9.75 -18.46
CA ALA A 56 -17.49 -8.62 -17.59
C ALA A 56 -17.69 -8.98 -16.11
N THR A 57 -18.82 -9.60 -15.75
CA THR A 57 -19.11 -10.06 -14.38
C THR A 57 -18.09 -11.11 -13.91
N ARG A 58 -17.72 -12.08 -14.76
CA ARG A 58 -16.66 -13.05 -14.46
C ARG A 58 -15.30 -12.39 -14.29
N ALA A 59 -14.96 -11.40 -15.11
CA ALA A 59 -13.71 -10.66 -15.01
C ALA A 59 -13.64 -9.85 -13.70
N ALA A 60 -14.72 -9.14 -13.35
CA ALA A 60 -14.86 -8.42 -12.09
C ALA A 60 -14.73 -9.37 -10.88
N GLY A 61 -15.40 -10.52 -10.90
CA GLY A 61 -15.28 -11.54 -9.84
C GLY A 61 -13.85 -12.07 -9.69
N ARG A 62 -13.13 -12.31 -10.80
CA ARG A 62 -11.71 -12.70 -10.76
C ARG A 62 -10.82 -11.59 -10.22
N GLN A 63 -11.09 -10.33 -10.57
CA GLN A 63 -10.34 -9.19 -10.06
C GLN A 63 -10.57 -9.01 -8.56
N ALA A 64 -11.81 -9.11 -8.08
CA ALA A 64 -12.15 -9.06 -6.66
C ALA A 64 -11.43 -10.16 -5.86
N ARG A 65 -11.46 -11.41 -6.33
CA ARG A 65 -10.74 -12.53 -5.70
C ARG A 65 -9.22 -12.31 -5.67
N ARG A 66 -8.65 -11.75 -6.74
CA ARG A 66 -7.21 -11.42 -6.80
C ARG A 66 -6.84 -10.27 -5.86
N ALA A 67 -7.69 -9.26 -5.75
CA ALA A 67 -7.51 -8.16 -4.83
C ALA A 67 -7.54 -8.67 -3.39
N GLU A 68 -8.51 -9.52 -3.05
CA GLU A 68 -8.62 -10.12 -1.72
C GLU A 68 -7.43 -11.02 -1.40
N ALA A 69 -7.04 -11.91 -2.32
CA ALA A 69 -5.85 -12.73 -2.17
C ALA A 69 -4.55 -11.90 -2.01
N ARG A 70 -4.47 -10.72 -2.62
CA ARG A 70 -3.34 -9.79 -2.44
C ARG A 70 -3.38 -9.12 -1.07
N LYS A 71 -4.56 -8.70 -0.60
CA LYS A 71 -4.74 -8.14 0.74
C LYS A 71 -4.35 -9.15 1.82
N THR A 72 -4.87 -10.38 1.72
CA THR A 72 -4.54 -11.44 2.69
C THR A 72 -3.06 -11.80 2.67
N ARG A 73 -2.45 -11.91 1.49
CA ARG A 73 -0.99 -12.13 1.38
C ARG A 73 -0.18 -10.96 1.92
N ALA A 74 -0.60 -9.72 1.67
CA ALA A 74 0.08 -8.54 2.21
C ALA A 74 -0.05 -8.46 3.73
N ALA A 75 -1.21 -8.81 4.28
CA ALA A 75 -1.43 -8.89 5.73
C ALA A 75 -0.57 -10.00 6.35
N ALA A 76 -0.54 -11.19 5.76
CA ALA A 76 0.29 -12.29 6.22
C ALA A 76 1.79 -11.97 6.13
N ALA A 77 2.23 -11.37 5.02
CA ALA A 77 3.63 -10.94 4.85
C ALA A 77 4.01 -9.83 5.84
N GLY A 78 3.10 -8.88 6.09
CA GLY A 78 3.30 -7.83 7.09
C GLY A 78 3.37 -8.39 8.52
N TRP A 79 2.49 -9.35 8.85
CA TRP A 79 2.52 -10.06 10.12
C TRP A 79 3.83 -10.83 10.29
N LEU A 80 4.22 -11.62 9.28
CA LEU A 80 5.46 -12.40 9.32
C LEU A 80 6.68 -11.50 9.43
N ALA A 81 6.76 -10.41 8.65
CA ALA A 81 7.85 -9.45 8.73
C ALA A 81 7.91 -8.77 10.11
N GLY A 82 6.78 -8.54 10.76
CA GLY A 82 6.70 -8.01 12.13
C GLY A 82 7.17 -8.98 13.21
N HIS A 83 7.01 -10.29 12.98
CA HIS A 83 7.28 -11.34 13.98
C HIS A 83 8.47 -12.25 13.63
N LEU A 84 9.19 -12.01 12.53
CA LEU A 84 10.26 -12.90 12.06
C LEU A 84 11.40 -13.02 13.09
N ALA A 85 11.74 -11.90 13.72
CA ALA A 85 12.67 -11.85 14.84
C ALA A 85 12.18 -12.69 16.03
N GLU A 86 10.91 -12.55 16.41
CA GLU A 86 10.31 -13.29 17.53
C GLU A 86 10.26 -14.79 17.24
N LEU A 87 9.87 -15.17 16.02
CA LEU A 87 9.78 -16.55 15.54
C LEU A 87 11.13 -17.27 15.51
N LEU A 88 12.23 -16.57 15.28
CA LEU A 88 13.57 -17.16 15.31
C LEU A 88 14.15 -17.18 16.73
N VAL A 89 13.91 -16.13 17.52
CA VAL A 89 14.51 -16.02 18.84
C VAL A 89 13.80 -16.87 19.89
N TYR A 90 12.47 -17.00 19.86
CA TYR A 90 11.76 -17.77 20.88
C TYR A 90 12.08 -19.28 20.87
N PRO A 91 12.15 -19.97 19.72
CA PRO A 91 12.57 -21.38 19.71
C PRO A 91 14.00 -21.56 20.19
N LEU A 92 14.92 -20.68 19.78
CA LEU A 92 16.32 -20.73 20.22
C LEU A 92 16.43 -20.52 21.74
N ALA A 93 15.69 -19.55 22.27
CA ALA A 93 15.65 -19.23 23.68
C ALA A 93 15.00 -20.36 24.49
N LEU A 94 13.96 -21.02 23.96
CA LEU A 94 13.35 -22.19 24.58
C LEU A 94 14.34 -23.36 24.67
N VAL A 95 15.04 -23.67 23.58
CA VAL A 95 16.08 -24.72 23.57
C VAL A 95 17.18 -24.38 24.58
N SER A 96 17.62 -23.12 24.61
CA SER A 96 18.64 -22.66 25.57
C SER A 96 18.16 -22.82 27.02
N ALA A 97 16.90 -22.47 27.32
CA ALA A 97 16.33 -22.61 28.66
C ALA A 97 16.21 -24.08 29.09
N VAL A 98 15.76 -24.96 28.18
CA VAL A 98 15.66 -26.41 28.45
C VAL A 98 17.02 -27.02 28.80
N LEU A 99 18.10 -26.53 28.19
CA LEU A 99 19.46 -27.01 28.47
C LEU A 99 20.08 -26.34 29.71
N ALA A 100 19.90 -25.03 29.88
CA ALA A 100 20.57 -24.26 30.92
C ALA A 100 19.93 -24.43 32.31
N VAL A 101 18.59 -24.46 32.38
CA VAL A 101 17.85 -24.49 33.66
C VAL A 101 18.18 -25.74 34.48
N PRO A 102 18.19 -26.97 33.92
CA PRO A 102 18.55 -28.16 34.70
C PRO A 102 19.99 -28.14 35.21
N ALA A 103 20.93 -27.66 34.39
CA ALA A 103 22.34 -27.58 34.75
C ALA A 103 22.59 -26.59 35.90
N MET A 104 22.00 -25.39 35.82
CA MET A 104 22.07 -24.39 36.89
C MET A 104 21.33 -24.82 38.14
N ALA A 105 20.20 -25.51 38.01
CA ALA A 105 19.46 -26.05 39.14
C ALA A 105 20.26 -27.13 39.90
N ALA A 106 20.95 -28.01 39.18
CA ALA A 106 21.84 -29.00 39.78
C ALA A 106 23.02 -28.34 40.51
N TYR A 107 23.62 -27.30 39.91
CA TYR A 107 24.69 -26.52 40.54
C TYR A 107 24.20 -25.74 41.78
N GLY A 108 23.07 -25.05 41.68
CA GLY A 108 22.43 -24.35 42.79
C GLY A 108 22.14 -25.30 43.96
N ARG A 109 21.72 -26.54 43.67
CA ARG A 109 21.54 -27.58 44.69
C ARG A 109 22.83 -27.91 45.44
N THR A 110 23.97 -27.96 44.73
CA THR A 110 25.27 -28.21 45.37
C THR A 110 25.72 -27.07 46.28
N LEU A 111 25.37 -25.82 45.95
CA LEU A 111 25.79 -24.64 46.70
C LEU A 111 24.86 -24.30 47.88
N TYR A 112 23.54 -24.40 47.67
CA TYR A 112 22.53 -23.89 48.60
C TYR A 112 21.57 -24.98 49.12
N GLY A 113 21.78 -26.24 48.75
CA GLY A 113 20.86 -27.32 49.08
C GLY A 113 19.54 -27.23 48.30
N PRO A 114 18.42 -27.79 48.81
CA PRO A 114 17.16 -27.86 48.07
C PRO A 114 16.61 -26.51 47.56
N THR A 115 16.90 -25.41 48.25
CA THR A 115 16.46 -24.05 47.87
C THR A 115 17.18 -23.50 46.64
N GLY A 116 18.32 -24.07 46.24
CA GLY A 116 19.07 -23.68 45.04
C GLY A 116 18.30 -23.85 43.73
N PHE A 117 17.30 -24.75 43.69
CA PHE A 117 16.38 -24.89 42.57
C PHE A 117 15.54 -23.61 42.36
N ALA A 118 15.02 -23.05 43.46
CA ALA A 118 14.14 -21.88 43.41
C ALA A 118 14.90 -20.64 42.93
N LEU A 119 16.17 -20.48 43.33
CA LEU A 119 17.01 -19.35 42.92
C LEU A 119 17.30 -19.34 41.41
N SER A 120 17.58 -20.52 40.84
CA SER A 120 17.84 -20.66 39.40
C SER A 120 16.59 -20.37 38.58
N ILE A 121 15.44 -20.89 39.02
CA ILE A 121 14.16 -20.63 38.36
C ILE A 121 13.77 -19.15 38.48
N LEU A 122 13.92 -18.55 39.65
CA LEU A 122 13.52 -17.15 39.90
C LEU A 122 14.37 -16.15 39.12
N SER A 123 15.68 -16.39 38.99
CA SER A 123 16.58 -15.51 38.24
C SER A 123 16.32 -15.56 36.74
N GLU A 124 16.12 -16.75 36.18
CA GLU A 124 15.75 -16.94 34.77
C GLU A 124 14.36 -16.33 34.48
N LEU A 125 13.35 -16.67 35.28
CA LEU A 125 12.00 -16.11 35.11
C LEU A 125 11.96 -14.59 35.29
N GLY A 126 12.79 -14.05 36.18
CA GLY A 126 12.96 -12.62 36.37
C GLY A 126 13.42 -11.93 35.09
N GLY A 127 14.50 -12.43 34.47
CA GLY A 127 15.00 -11.91 33.19
C GLY A 127 13.96 -11.94 32.07
N TRP A 128 13.22 -13.06 31.97
CA TRP A 128 12.12 -13.22 31.02
C TRP A 128 10.96 -12.25 31.28
N ALA A 129 10.58 -12.05 32.54
CA ALA A 129 9.50 -11.13 32.91
C ALA A 129 9.83 -9.68 32.48
N PHE A 130 11.08 -9.23 32.67
CA PHE A 130 11.51 -7.92 32.19
C PHE A 130 11.54 -7.82 30.66
N ALA A 131 12.00 -8.87 29.97
CA ALA A 131 11.99 -8.92 28.50
C ALA A 131 10.56 -8.84 27.93
N PHE A 132 9.61 -9.61 28.49
CA PHE A 132 8.20 -9.53 28.13
C PHE A 132 7.59 -8.16 28.46
N ALA A 133 7.95 -7.56 29.60
CA ALA A 133 7.49 -6.23 29.97
C ALA A 133 7.98 -5.16 28.99
N VAL A 134 9.23 -5.23 28.50
CA VAL A 134 9.74 -4.34 27.45
C VAL A 134 8.91 -4.49 26.18
N GLN A 135 8.67 -5.72 25.74
CA GLN A 135 7.93 -5.99 24.50
C GLN A 135 6.47 -5.54 24.60
N ALA A 136 5.78 -5.90 25.68
CA ALA A 136 4.41 -5.48 25.93
C ALA A 136 4.28 -3.96 26.06
N SER A 137 5.23 -3.30 26.75
CA SER A 137 5.23 -1.84 26.88
C SER A 137 5.42 -1.15 25.54
N ARG A 138 6.28 -1.68 24.65
CA ARG A 138 6.51 -1.09 23.33
C ARG A 138 5.33 -1.26 22.40
N HIS A 139 4.63 -2.40 22.50
CA HIS A 139 3.45 -2.65 21.68
C HIS A 139 2.26 -1.80 22.14
N ARG A 140 2.03 -1.68 23.45
CA ARG A 140 0.88 -0.94 24.00
C ARG A 140 1.12 0.56 24.11
N HIS A 141 2.35 0.97 24.41
CA HIS A 141 2.73 2.36 24.68
C HIS A 141 4.07 2.71 24.02
N PRO A 142 4.10 2.89 22.68
CA PRO A 142 5.34 3.10 21.93
C PRO A 142 6.12 4.35 22.34
N ASP A 143 5.47 5.31 22.99
CA ASP A 143 6.09 6.56 23.46
C ASP A 143 6.61 6.49 24.90
N ARG A 144 6.36 5.39 25.63
CA ARG A 144 6.83 5.23 27.01
C ARG A 144 8.33 4.87 27.03
N PRO A 145 9.16 5.54 27.85
CA PRO A 145 10.56 5.16 28.00
C PRO A 145 10.66 3.76 28.64
N THR A 146 11.42 2.86 28.00
CA THR A 146 11.67 1.49 28.49
C THR A 146 13.00 1.33 29.23
N GLY A 147 13.70 2.45 29.49
CA GLY A 147 15.07 2.44 30.03
C GLY A 147 15.23 1.67 31.34
N MET A 148 14.28 1.80 32.28
CA MET A 148 14.33 1.06 33.55
C MET A 148 14.13 -0.46 33.38
N LEU A 149 13.29 -0.88 32.43
CA LEU A 149 13.08 -2.29 32.14
C LEU A 149 14.31 -2.90 31.45
N THR A 150 14.94 -2.15 30.54
CA THR A 150 16.22 -2.54 29.91
C THR A 150 17.35 -2.60 30.94
N ALA A 151 17.39 -1.68 31.90
CA ALA A 151 18.34 -1.74 33.02
C ALA A 151 18.13 -3.02 33.86
N GLY A 152 16.87 -3.39 34.14
CA GLY A 152 16.53 -4.66 34.81
C GLY A 152 17.11 -5.87 34.07
N ILE A 153 16.95 -5.96 32.75
CA ILE A 153 17.54 -7.03 31.92
C ILE A 153 19.06 -7.07 32.07
N GLY A 154 19.71 -5.90 32.07
CA GLY A 154 21.16 -5.80 32.27
C GLY A 154 21.63 -6.35 33.62
N VAL A 155 20.87 -6.08 34.70
CA VAL A 155 21.17 -6.60 36.04
C VAL A 155 21.06 -8.13 36.06
N PHE A 156 19.98 -8.71 35.54
CA PHE A 156 19.83 -10.17 35.48
C PHE A 156 20.89 -10.84 34.59
N ALA A 157 21.22 -10.23 33.46
CA ALA A 157 22.30 -10.71 32.59
C ALA A 157 23.66 -10.71 33.31
N LEU A 158 23.97 -9.67 34.09
CA LEU A 158 25.19 -9.59 34.88
C LEU A 158 25.24 -10.67 35.97
N VAL A 159 24.14 -10.89 36.68
CA VAL A 159 24.04 -11.95 37.69
C VAL A 159 24.22 -13.33 37.04
N GLY A 160 23.55 -13.60 35.92
CA GLY A 160 23.71 -14.84 35.17
C GLY A 160 25.15 -15.05 34.67
N ALA A 161 25.82 -13.99 34.20
CA ALA A 161 27.21 -14.03 33.79
C ALA A 161 28.14 -14.41 34.96
N ALA A 162 27.93 -13.79 36.12
CA ALA A 162 28.72 -14.06 37.33
C ALA A 162 28.54 -15.51 37.80
N LEU A 163 27.31 -16.04 37.78
CA LEU A 163 27.03 -17.44 38.13
C LEU A 163 27.66 -18.42 37.14
N ASN A 164 27.55 -18.15 35.83
CA ASN A 164 28.19 -18.98 34.80
C ASN A 164 29.72 -18.93 34.85
N PHE A 165 30.29 -17.77 35.17
CA PHE A 165 31.72 -17.63 35.43
C PHE A 165 32.15 -18.50 36.61
N ALA A 166 31.46 -18.36 37.75
CA ALA A 166 31.74 -19.12 38.96
C ALA A 166 31.63 -20.63 38.69
N HIS A 167 30.56 -21.07 38.01
CA HIS A 167 30.38 -22.46 37.64
C HIS A 167 31.53 -22.97 36.76
N GLY A 168 31.85 -22.30 35.64
CA GLY A 168 32.92 -22.71 34.73
C GLY A 168 34.31 -22.70 35.37
N SER A 169 34.52 -21.88 36.39
CA SER A 169 35.78 -21.85 37.16
C SER A 169 35.89 -22.93 38.24
N THR A 170 34.76 -23.50 38.70
CA THR A 170 34.71 -24.42 39.85
C THR A 170 34.37 -25.87 39.49
N VAL A 171 33.88 -26.15 38.29
CA VAL A 171 33.64 -27.52 37.81
C VAL A 171 34.95 -28.32 37.72
N PRO A 172 34.92 -29.66 37.85
CA PRO A 172 36.11 -30.50 37.66
C PRO A 172 36.73 -30.26 36.26
N GLY A 173 38.02 -29.89 36.23
CA GLY A 173 38.71 -29.51 34.98
C GLY A 173 38.46 -28.06 34.51
N GLY A 174 37.72 -27.28 35.30
CA GLY A 174 37.44 -25.88 35.07
C GLY A 174 38.68 -24.99 35.22
N SER A 175 38.59 -23.79 34.65
CA SER A 175 39.62 -22.75 34.76
C SER A 175 38.98 -21.37 34.69
N PRO A 176 39.66 -20.30 35.11
CA PRO A 176 39.15 -18.93 34.94
C PRO A 176 38.79 -18.62 33.49
N VAL A 177 39.55 -19.15 32.53
CA VAL A 177 39.28 -19.01 31.09
C VAL A 177 37.96 -19.68 30.70
N HIS A 178 37.70 -20.91 31.16
CA HIS A 178 36.42 -21.58 30.95
C HIS A 178 35.26 -20.78 31.55
N GLY A 179 35.44 -20.22 32.75
CA GLY A 179 34.48 -19.32 33.38
C GLY A 179 34.15 -18.10 32.50
N VAL A 180 35.16 -17.42 31.96
CA VAL A 180 34.96 -16.25 31.07
C VAL A 180 34.16 -16.65 29.82
N VAL A 181 34.53 -17.76 29.18
CA VAL A 181 33.84 -18.25 27.98
C VAL A 181 32.37 -18.52 28.28
N MET A 182 32.07 -19.22 29.38
CA MET A 182 30.70 -19.51 29.82
C MET A 182 29.90 -18.23 30.09
N ALA A 183 30.50 -17.25 30.78
CA ALA A 183 29.87 -15.98 31.08
C ALA A 183 29.53 -15.18 29.81
N VAL A 184 30.47 -15.10 28.86
CA VAL A 184 30.25 -14.41 27.57
C VAL A 184 29.15 -15.07 26.77
N VAL A 185 29.17 -16.40 26.65
CA VAL A 185 28.15 -17.17 25.92
C VAL A 185 26.76 -16.98 26.55
N SER A 186 26.66 -16.94 27.88
CA SER A 186 25.38 -16.71 28.57
C SER A 186 24.77 -15.33 28.28
N VAL A 187 25.59 -14.29 28.13
CA VAL A 187 25.12 -12.91 27.89
C VAL A 187 24.93 -12.63 26.40
N ALA A 188 25.67 -13.31 25.52
CA ALA A 188 25.61 -13.10 24.08
C ALA A 188 24.19 -13.27 23.52
N GLY A 189 23.44 -14.28 23.98
CA GLY A 189 22.05 -14.50 23.59
C GLY A 189 21.13 -13.33 23.98
N ILE A 190 21.30 -12.80 25.20
CA ILE A 190 20.53 -11.65 25.70
C ILE A 190 20.86 -10.40 24.89
N VAL A 191 22.15 -10.13 24.65
CA VAL A 191 22.60 -8.98 23.85
C VAL A 191 22.08 -9.08 22.41
N ALA A 192 22.20 -10.24 21.78
CA ALA A 192 21.67 -10.47 20.44
C ALA A 192 20.14 -10.25 20.39
N HIS A 193 19.39 -10.78 21.38
CA HIS A 193 17.96 -10.53 21.48
C HIS A 193 17.64 -9.05 21.66
N GLN A 194 18.37 -8.31 22.51
CA GLN A 194 18.19 -6.86 22.64
C GLN A 194 18.55 -6.10 21.36
N LEU A 195 19.57 -6.50 20.62
CA LEU A 195 19.90 -5.86 19.34
C LEU A 195 18.81 -6.05 18.29
N VAL A 196 18.18 -7.23 18.27
CA VAL A 196 17.14 -7.58 17.31
C VAL A 196 15.77 -6.99 17.71
N VAL A 197 15.39 -7.11 18.98
CA VAL A 197 14.05 -6.74 19.48
C VAL A 197 14.04 -5.30 20.01
N ALA A 198 15.11 -4.86 20.65
CA ALA A 198 15.16 -3.53 21.25
C ALA A 198 15.46 -2.41 20.24
N ALA A 199 15.85 -2.72 19.00
CA ALA A 199 16.22 -1.73 18.00
C ALA A 199 15.73 -2.03 16.56
N PRO A 200 14.51 -1.59 16.19
CA PRO A 200 14.41 -0.80 14.99
C PRO A 200 14.97 0.59 15.35
N PRO A 201 16.21 0.94 14.99
CA PRO A 201 16.69 2.29 15.24
C PRO A 201 15.74 3.24 14.51
N ARG A 202 14.98 4.06 15.26
CA ARG A 202 14.22 5.17 14.69
C ARG A 202 15.14 5.86 13.70
N SER A 203 14.74 5.84 12.43
CA SER A 203 15.62 6.28 11.36
C SER A 203 16.09 7.70 11.66
N ARG A 204 17.28 8.11 11.19
CA ARG A 204 17.73 9.50 11.40
C ARG A 204 16.67 10.50 10.91
N ALA A 205 15.91 10.13 9.88
CA ALA A 205 14.77 10.87 9.36
C ALA A 205 13.58 10.95 10.33
N GLU A 206 13.18 9.86 10.98
CA GLU A 206 12.12 9.85 12.00
C GLU A 206 12.51 10.67 13.22
N ARG A 207 13.76 10.57 13.68
CA ARG A 207 14.27 11.40 14.78
C ARG A 207 14.29 12.88 14.40
N ALA A 208 14.65 13.22 13.17
CA ALA A 208 14.60 14.59 12.68
C ALA A 208 13.15 15.10 12.56
N ALA A 209 12.21 14.27 12.10
CA ALA A 209 10.79 14.59 12.03
C ALA A 209 10.20 14.84 13.42
N ALA A 210 10.42 13.94 14.38
CA ALA A 210 9.97 14.11 15.76
C ALA A 210 10.56 15.37 16.42
N ARG A 211 11.82 15.71 16.14
CA ARG A 211 12.43 16.97 16.62
C ARG A 211 11.78 18.20 15.99
N ARG A 212 11.39 18.15 14.71
CA ARG A 212 10.67 19.24 14.04
C ARG A 212 9.29 19.44 14.66
N THR A 213 8.51 18.37 14.82
CA THR A 213 7.18 18.43 15.44
C THR A 213 7.23 18.99 16.86
N ARG A 214 8.21 18.58 17.67
CA ARG A 214 8.40 19.17 19.02
C ARG A 214 8.73 20.66 18.96
N ARG A 215 9.68 21.06 18.10
CA ARG A 215 10.04 22.48 17.92
C ARG A 215 8.87 23.31 17.41
N GLU A 216 8.01 22.75 16.58
CA GLU A 216 6.78 23.40 16.11
C GLU A 216 5.78 23.58 17.25
N ALA A 217 5.53 22.54 18.05
CA ALA A 217 4.68 22.63 19.24
C ALA A 217 5.20 23.67 20.25
N ASP A 218 6.51 23.64 20.55
CA ASP A 218 7.16 24.61 21.46
C ASP A 218 7.04 26.05 20.94
N ARG A 219 7.13 26.24 19.61
CA ARG A 219 6.95 27.55 18.97
C ARG A 219 5.51 28.03 19.07
N ILE A 220 4.53 27.15 18.83
CA ILE A 220 3.11 27.47 18.97
C ILE A 220 2.79 27.86 20.41
N GLU A 221 3.20 27.05 21.38
CA GLU A 221 2.96 27.32 22.81
C GLU A 221 3.64 28.63 23.26
N ARG A 222 4.87 28.89 22.78
CA ARG A 222 5.55 30.16 23.05
C ARG A 222 4.84 31.35 22.40
N ALA A 223 4.35 31.20 21.16
CA ALA A 223 3.59 32.26 20.48
C ALA A 223 2.29 32.56 21.21
N GLN A 224 1.54 31.53 21.64
CA GLN A 224 0.32 31.68 22.44
C GLN A 224 0.59 32.40 23.77
N ARG A 225 1.64 32.00 24.50
CA ARG A 225 2.05 32.69 25.74
C ARG A 225 2.40 34.16 25.53
N LEU A 226 3.10 34.47 24.43
CA LEU A 226 3.43 35.86 24.12
C LEU A 226 2.23 36.66 23.61
N ALA A 227 1.28 36.04 22.90
CA ALA A 227 0.04 36.67 22.46
C ALA A 227 -0.85 37.01 23.66
N ALA A 228 -0.97 36.09 24.63
CA ALA A 228 -1.64 36.35 25.89
C ALA A 228 -1.00 37.54 26.64
N ARG A 229 0.33 37.66 26.63
CA ARG A 229 1.03 38.81 27.26
C ARG A 229 0.90 40.13 26.49
N ALA A 230 0.69 40.07 25.18
CA ALA A 230 0.53 41.24 24.32
C ALA A 230 -0.95 41.64 24.14
N SER A 231 -1.87 40.89 24.75
CA SER A 231 -3.28 41.21 24.75
C SER A 231 -3.54 42.51 25.52
N VAL A 232 -4.51 43.28 25.03
CA VAL A 232 -4.90 44.55 25.62
C VAL A 232 -6.30 44.37 26.19
N ILE A 233 -6.54 44.91 27.38
CA ILE A 233 -7.87 44.95 27.96
C ILE A 233 -8.55 46.22 27.46
N GLU A 234 -9.66 46.05 26.74
CA GLU A 234 -10.55 47.14 26.38
C GLU A 234 -11.67 47.18 27.42
N ILE A 235 -11.87 48.35 28.04
CA ILE A 235 -12.94 48.56 29.01
C ILE A 235 -14.01 49.38 28.31
N ASP A 236 -15.20 48.79 28.19
CA ASP A 236 -16.37 49.42 27.60
C ASP A 236 -16.92 50.51 28.54
N PRO A 237 -17.51 51.61 28.03
CA PRO A 237 -18.21 52.62 28.83
C PRO A 237 -19.17 52.05 29.90
N ASP A 238 -19.75 50.87 29.68
CA ASP A 238 -20.64 50.21 30.65
C ASP A 238 -19.89 49.52 31.82
N GLY A 239 -18.55 49.63 31.87
CA GLY A 239 -17.69 49.04 32.89
C GLY A 239 -17.31 47.57 32.66
N THR A 240 -17.70 47.00 31.51
CA THR A 240 -17.32 45.63 31.15
C THR A 240 -15.93 45.60 30.51
N ALA A 241 -15.09 44.65 30.91
CA ALA A 241 -13.73 44.51 30.38
C ALA A 241 -13.65 43.30 29.44
N ARG A 242 -13.14 43.51 28.22
CA ARG A 242 -12.88 42.44 27.24
C ARG A 242 -11.42 42.38 26.87
N LEU A 243 -10.90 41.16 26.72
CA LEU A 243 -9.52 40.93 26.29
C LEU A 243 -9.45 40.93 24.77
N VAL A 244 -8.78 41.91 24.18
CA VAL A 244 -8.63 42.05 22.73
C VAL A 244 -7.22 41.67 22.31
N TYR A 245 -7.14 40.79 21.32
CA TYR A 245 -5.89 40.41 20.69
C TYR A 245 -5.71 41.24 19.42
N PRO A 246 -4.64 42.04 19.30
CA PRO A 246 -4.43 42.88 18.13
C PRO A 246 -4.23 42.01 16.88
N ALA A 247 -5.10 42.18 15.88
CA ALA A 247 -5.03 41.45 14.62
C ALA A 247 -3.82 41.89 13.79
N GLY A 248 -3.06 40.93 13.26
CA GLY A 248 -1.89 41.23 12.43
C GLY A 248 -0.96 40.03 12.25
N ALA A 249 -0.07 40.11 11.27
CA ALA A 249 1.02 39.15 11.13
C ALA A 249 2.15 39.53 12.10
N TYR A 250 2.69 38.56 12.85
CA TYR A 250 3.76 38.79 13.83
C TYR A 250 4.96 37.90 13.55
N THR A 251 6.17 38.42 13.76
CA THR A 251 7.37 37.57 13.87
C THR A 251 7.58 37.14 15.32
N LEU A 252 7.86 35.85 15.51
CA LEU A 252 8.19 35.28 16.80
C LEU A 252 9.70 35.38 17.06
N ARG A 253 10.14 36.35 17.88
CA ARG A 253 11.51 36.44 18.42
C ARG A 253 11.50 36.21 19.94
N ARG A 254 12.15 37.08 20.72
CA ARG A 254 12.00 37.11 22.19
C ARG A 254 10.67 37.72 22.64
N ARG A 255 10.03 38.50 21.77
CA ARG A 255 8.70 39.12 21.91
C ARG A 255 7.98 39.01 20.56
N LEU A 256 6.66 39.17 20.53
CA LEU A 256 5.92 39.31 19.27
C LEU A 256 6.18 40.70 18.72
N THR A 257 6.66 40.77 17.47
CA THR A 257 6.88 42.05 16.77
C THR A 257 5.98 42.07 15.55
N PRO A 258 5.13 43.10 15.39
CA PRO A 258 4.25 43.19 14.23
C PRO A 258 5.09 43.23 12.95
N ILE A 259 4.70 42.42 11.98
CA ILE A 259 5.22 42.51 10.62
C ILE A 259 4.44 43.66 10.00
N SER A 260 5.11 44.79 9.79
CA SER A 260 4.58 45.84 8.94
C SER A 260 4.48 45.26 7.53
N THR A 261 3.32 44.76 7.15
CA THR A 261 2.98 44.56 5.75
C THR A 261 3.04 45.95 5.11
N PRO A 262 3.83 46.15 4.03
CA PRO A 262 3.76 47.37 3.25
C PRO A 262 2.31 47.54 2.83
N THR A 263 1.66 48.57 3.34
CA THR A 263 0.27 48.85 3.08
C THR A 263 0.13 49.02 1.56
N ALA A 264 -0.67 48.18 0.92
CA ALA A 264 -1.11 48.43 -0.45
C ALA A 264 -1.69 49.86 -0.48
N PRO A 265 -1.35 50.70 -1.47
CA PRO A 265 -1.74 52.10 -1.45
C PRO A 265 -3.27 52.20 -1.43
N ALA A 266 -3.78 52.89 -0.42
CA ALA A 266 -5.19 53.21 -0.28
C ALA A 266 -5.67 53.90 -1.57
N ASP A 267 -6.62 53.27 -2.25
CA ASP A 267 -7.34 53.83 -3.38
C ASP A 267 -8.14 55.05 -2.92
N ARG A 268 -7.51 56.23 -3.02
CA ARG A 268 -8.14 57.53 -2.84
C ARG A 268 -8.91 57.87 -4.13
N SER A 269 -10.00 57.19 -4.40
CA SER A 269 -10.90 57.58 -5.49
C SER A 269 -12.38 57.45 -5.13
N ARG A 270 -12.82 58.16 -4.09
CA ARG A 270 -14.25 58.55 -4.00
C ARG A 270 -14.49 59.79 -3.17
N ARG A 271 -14.24 60.95 -3.79
CA ARG A 271 -14.85 62.22 -3.40
C ARG A 271 -15.38 62.95 -4.64
N ARG A 272 -16.60 62.58 -5.05
CA ARG A 272 -17.52 63.45 -5.80
C ARG A 272 -18.94 62.95 -5.55
N GLY A 273 -19.79 63.88 -5.18
CA GLY A 273 -20.96 63.67 -4.34
C GLY A 273 -22.20 63.11 -5.01
N SER A 274 -23.08 62.58 -4.15
CA SER A 274 -24.52 62.62 -4.32
C SER A 274 -25.16 62.56 -2.94
N ARG A 275 -25.76 63.68 -2.54
CA ARG A 275 -26.73 63.81 -1.45
C ARG A 275 -27.99 63.04 -1.87
N THR A 276 -28.47 62.13 -1.03
CA THR A 276 -29.91 61.88 -0.78
C THR A 276 -30.07 61.00 0.48
N ASN A 277 -30.80 61.56 1.46
CA ASN A 277 -31.50 61.05 2.66
C ASN A 277 -31.21 59.67 3.33
N PRO A 278 -31.34 59.59 4.68
CA PRO A 278 -31.37 58.35 5.47
C PRO A 278 -32.81 57.77 5.51
N PRO A 279 -33.06 56.48 5.88
CA PRO A 279 -32.99 56.05 7.28
C PRO A 279 -32.73 54.54 7.55
N ALA A 280 -32.73 54.23 8.85
CA ALA A 280 -33.11 52.97 9.51
C ALA A 280 -32.00 51.96 9.83
N ALA A 281 -31.92 51.70 11.14
CA ALA A 281 -31.16 50.65 11.79
C ALA A 281 -31.64 49.27 11.34
N GLU A 282 -30.68 48.37 11.11
CA GLU A 282 -30.95 46.94 11.09
C GLU A 282 -29.95 46.23 12.00
N THR A 283 -30.48 45.85 13.16
CA THR A 283 -29.88 44.98 14.16
C THR A 283 -29.68 43.59 13.54
N VAL A 284 -28.43 43.19 13.27
CA VAL A 284 -28.13 41.80 12.89
C VAL A 284 -27.74 41.04 14.15
N ALA A 285 -28.66 40.23 14.64
CA ALA A 285 -28.44 39.22 15.66
C ALA A 285 -27.51 38.10 15.13
N PRO A 286 -26.74 37.41 16.00
CA PRO A 286 -25.81 36.38 15.57
C PRO A 286 -26.54 35.10 15.12
N GLU A 287 -26.23 34.62 13.92
CA GLU A 287 -26.64 33.30 13.43
C GLU A 287 -25.96 32.17 14.23
N PRO A 288 -26.66 31.07 14.55
CA PRO A 288 -26.07 29.90 15.17
C PRO A 288 -25.28 29.09 14.14
N VAL A 289 -23.97 28.93 14.37
CA VAL A 289 -23.13 28.07 13.54
C VAL A 289 -23.54 26.62 13.77
N ALA A 290 -24.10 26.02 12.71
CA ALA A 290 -24.42 24.60 12.64
C ALA A 290 -23.18 23.71 12.79
N ASP A 291 -23.37 22.57 13.47
CA ASP A 291 -22.42 21.47 13.56
C ASP A 291 -21.92 21.04 12.19
N VAL A 292 -20.64 21.28 11.92
CA VAL A 292 -19.93 20.71 10.77
C VAL A 292 -19.32 19.38 11.18
N ALA A 293 -19.94 18.30 10.69
CA ALA A 293 -19.39 16.94 10.76
C ALA A 293 -18.01 16.86 10.06
N PRO A 294 -17.07 16.05 10.56
CA PRO A 294 -15.73 15.97 10.00
C PRO A 294 -15.71 15.18 8.68
N VAL A 295 -15.28 15.85 7.60
CA VAL A 295 -14.88 15.22 6.34
C VAL A 295 -13.46 14.66 6.48
N PRO A 296 -13.20 13.37 6.25
CA PRO A 296 -11.84 12.84 6.28
C PRO A 296 -11.11 13.22 4.97
N ALA A 297 -10.15 14.14 5.07
CA ALA A 297 -9.21 14.41 4.00
C ALA A 297 -8.16 13.29 3.89
N VAL A 298 -8.18 12.57 2.77
CA VAL A 298 -7.12 11.63 2.37
C VAL A 298 -5.94 12.44 1.81
N PRO A 299 -4.72 12.38 2.40
CA PRO A 299 -3.57 13.00 1.79
C PRO A 299 -3.03 12.10 0.67
N SER A 300 -3.19 12.57 -0.56
CA SER A 300 -2.45 12.05 -1.72
C SER A 300 -0.96 12.38 -1.56
N ALA A 301 -0.17 11.39 -1.14
CA ALA A 301 1.28 11.52 -1.06
C ALA A 301 1.89 11.53 -2.47
N ARG A 302 2.31 12.72 -2.91
CA ARG A 302 3.15 12.96 -4.08
C ARG A 302 4.55 12.38 -3.80
N ARG A 303 4.93 11.35 -4.56
CA ARG A 303 6.22 10.66 -4.48
C ARG A 303 7.32 11.54 -5.10
N PRO A 304 8.39 11.90 -4.37
CA PRO A 304 9.56 12.49 -5.00
C PRO A 304 10.39 11.41 -5.69
N ALA A 305 10.74 11.68 -6.94
CA ALA A 305 11.79 11.00 -7.67
C ALA A 305 13.16 11.45 -7.13
N GLY A 306 14.13 10.52 -7.12
CA GLY A 306 15.53 10.84 -6.87
C GLY A 306 16.07 10.31 -5.53
N ALA A 307 16.47 9.04 -5.52
CA ALA A 307 17.47 8.55 -4.57
C ALA A 307 18.37 7.54 -5.29
N THR A 308 19.52 8.06 -5.72
CA THR A 308 20.67 7.32 -6.23
C THR A 308 21.14 6.33 -5.17
N ARG A 309 21.28 5.06 -5.57
CA ARG A 309 21.72 3.97 -4.69
C ARG A 309 23.24 3.83 -4.80
N PRO A 310 23.98 3.68 -3.68
CA PRO A 310 25.42 3.45 -3.71
C PRO A 310 25.73 2.01 -4.14
N GLY A 311 26.88 1.88 -4.81
CA GLY A 311 27.32 0.68 -5.51
C GLY A 311 27.56 -0.55 -4.63
N GLY A 312 27.24 -1.70 -5.22
CA GLY A 312 27.63 -3.02 -4.75
C GLY A 312 27.98 -3.89 -5.96
N SER A 313 29.28 -4.13 -6.14
CA SER A 313 29.93 -5.34 -6.66
C SER A 313 29.13 -6.24 -7.62
N GLY A 314 29.38 -6.10 -8.92
CA GLY A 314 30.04 -7.15 -9.70
C GLY A 314 29.34 -8.49 -9.97
N ALA A 315 28.02 -8.63 -9.84
CA ALA A 315 27.30 -9.77 -10.42
C ALA A 315 26.72 -9.34 -11.78
N THR A 316 27.22 -9.93 -12.86
CA THR A 316 26.67 -9.80 -14.23
C THR A 316 25.16 -9.93 -14.19
N ARG A 317 24.46 -8.82 -14.42
CA ARG A 317 23.01 -8.77 -14.52
C ARG A 317 22.62 -9.74 -15.63
N PRO A 318 21.85 -10.81 -15.38
CA PRO A 318 21.46 -11.73 -16.43
C PRO A 318 20.75 -10.93 -17.51
N ASP A 319 21.22 -11.08 -18.75
CA ASP A 319 20.65 -10.44 -19.92
C ASP A 319 19.13 -10.69 -19.90
N ARG A 320 18.35 -9.61 -19.80
CA ARG A 320 16.89 -9.67 -19.66
C ARG A 320 16.20 -10.35 -20.84
N GLY A 321 16.93 -10.63 -21.94
CA GLY A 321 16.45 -11.41 -23.08
C GLY A 321 16.88 -12.89 -23.11
N ALA A 322 17.84 -13.32 -22.28
CA ALA A 322 18.44 -14.66 -22.40
C ALA A 322 17.41 -15.78 -22.24
N GLY A 323 16.56 -15.71 -21.21
CA GLY A 323 15.52 -16.73 -20.99
C GLY A 323 14.45 -16.79 -22.07
N ARG A 324 14.19 -15.69 -22.80
CA ARG A 324 13.22 -15.69 -23.91
C ARG A 324 13.81 -16.38 -25.13
N ARG A 325 15.08 -16.10 -25.46
CA ARG A 325 15.79 -16.74 -26.58
C ARG A 325 15.97 -18.23 -26.34
N GLU A 326 16.27 -18.62 -25.10
CA GLU A 326 16.43 -20.03 -24.74
C GLU A 326 15.10 -20.79 -24.87
N ILE A 327 13.99 -20.25 -24.36
CA ILE A 327 12.66 -20.86 -24.57
C ILE A 327 12.30 -20.93 -26.06
N ALA A 328 12.62 -19.90 -26.86
CA ALA A 328 12.36 -19.94 -28.30
C ALA A 328 13.18 -21.01 -29.02
N ARG A 329 14.46 -21.18 -28.65
CA ARG A 329 15.34 -22.23 -29.18
C ARG A 329 14.84 -23.62 -28.82
N LEU A 330 14.50 -23.85 -27.56
CA LEU A 330 13.98 -25.14 -27.11
C LEU A 330 12.61 -25.44 -27.72
N TYR A 331 11.74 -24.44 -27.83
CA TYR A 331 10.42 -24.58 -28.46
C TYR A 331 10.52 -24.91 -29.96
N ALA A 332 11.49 -24.33 -30.68
CA ALA A 332 11.72 -24.63 -32.10
C ALA A 332 12.21 -26.07 -32.35
N ALA A 333 12.76 -26.74 -31.34
CA ALA A 333 13.17 -28.14 -31.42
C ALA A 333 12.02 -29.13 -31.11
N VAL A 334 10.83 -28.63 -30.73
CA VAL A 334 9.66 -29.46 -30.44
C VAL A 334 9.01 -29.88 -31.76
N PRO A 335 8.78 -31.19 -32.00
CA PRO A 335 8.05 -31.66 -33.18
C PRO A 335 6.66 -31.04 -33.29
N ALA A 336 6.20 -30.77 -34.52
CA ALA A 336 4.85 -30.20 -34.74
C ALA A 336 3.73 -31.12 -34.23
N ASP A 337 3.98 -32.44 -34.20
CA ASP A 337 3.03 -33.48 -33.77
C ASP A 337 3.18 -33.87 -32.28
N ASP A 338 3.78 -33.01 -31.46
CA ASP A 338 3.94 -33.28 -30.03
C ASP A 338 2.57 -33.37 -29.32
N THR A 339 2.29 -34.53 -28.72
CA THR A 339 1.01 -34.84 -28.06
C THR A 339 0.90 -34.26 -26.65
N ARG A 340 1.98 -33.69 -26.10
CA ARG A 340 1.97 -33.08 -24.76
C ARG A 340 1.05 -31.87 -24.75
N SER A 341 0.24 -31.77 -23.69
CA SER A 341 -0.55 -30.56 -23.48
C SER A 341 0.38 -29.34 -23.35
N GLY A 342 -0.04 -28.17 -23.84
CA GLY A 342 0.78 -26.94 -23.74
C GLY A 342 1.18 -26.58 -22.30
N ARG A 343 0.51 -27.14 -21.29
CA ARG A 343 0.87 -27.03 -19.88
C ARG A 343 2.07 -27.90 -19.48
N GLN A 344 2.12 -29.15 -19.97
CA GLN A 344 3.23 -30.07 -19.77
C GLN A 344 4.47 -29.60 -20.54
N LEU A 345 4.28 -29.24 -21.82
CA LEU A 345 5.35 -28.71 -22.64
C LEU A 345 6.02 -27.48 -22.00
N ALA A 346 5.23 -26.53 -21.48
CA ALA A 346 5.78 -25.37 -20.80
C ALA A 346 6.46 -25.68 -19.46
N ALA A 347 6.11 -26.79 -18.79
CA ALA A 347 6.79 -27.21 -17.57
C ALA A 347 8.15 -27.85 -17.89
N ASP A 348 8.21 -28.70 -18.91
CA ASP A 348 9.45 -29.35 -19.37
C ASP A 348 10.46 -28.30 -19.87
N LEU A 349 10.00 -27.37 -20.72
CA LEU A 349 10.83 -26.28 -21.23
C LEU A 349 11.30 -25.31 -20.13
N ALA A 350 10.47 -25.09 -19.10
CA ALA A 350 10.84 -24.26 -17.96
C ALA A 350 11.95 -24.91 -17.13
N ALA A 351 11.87 -26.22 -16.90
CA ALA A 351 12.90 -26.98 -16.20
C ALA A 351 14.24 -26.94 -16.95
N GLN A 352 14.22 -27.12 -18.28
CA GLN A 352 15.42 -27.06 -19.12
C GLN A 352 16.05 -25.66 -19.17
N ALA A 353 15.23 -24.61 -19.20
CA ALA A 353 15.71 -23.23 -19.27
C ALA A 353 16.04 -22.59 -17.90
N GLY A 354 15.84 -23.32 -16.78
CA GLY A 354 15.99 -22.76 -15.42
C GLY A 354 15.00 -21.63 -15.11
N LEU A 355 13.80 -21.68 -15.70
CA LEU A 355 12.76 -20.67 -15.55
C LEU A 355 11.57 -21.19 -14.75
N SER A 356 10.72 -20.29 -14.29
CA SER A 356 9.41 -20.68 -13.75
C SER A 356 8.47 -21.12 -14.89
N THR A 357 7.61 -22.11 -14.62
CA THR A 357 6.58 -22.57 -15.57
C THR A 357 5.66 -21.43 -16.05
N ALA A 358 5.38 -20.45 -15.17
CA ALA A 358 4.56 -19.29 -15.54
C ALA A 358 5.29 -18.38 -16.56
N THR A 359 6.60 -18.22 -16.43
CA THR A 359 7.43 -17.45 -17.36
C THR A 359 7.51 -18.13 -18.72
N ALA A 360 7.77 -19.44 -18.75
CA ALA A 360 7.82 -20.21 -20.00
C ALA A 360 6.48 -20.17 -20.76
N ARG A 361 5.35 -20.32 -20.07
CA ARG A 361 4.01 -20.18 -20.69
C ARG A 361 3.81 -18.82 -21.34
N ARG A 362 4.25 -17.74 -20.69
CA ARG A 362 4.13 -16.39 -21.24
C ARG A 362 4.96 -16.25 -22.51
N TYR A 363 6.20 -16.76 -22.52
CA TYR A 363 7.05 -16.70 -23.70
C TYR A 363 6.53 -17.53 -24.86
N ILE A 364 6.04 -18.75 -24.60
CA ILE A 364 5.40 -19.58 -25.62
C ILE A 364 4.18 -18.88 -26.21
N ALA A 365 3.33 -18.26 -25.37
CA ALA A 365 2.18 -17.49 -25.84
C ALA A 365 2.59 -16.27 -26.70
N ASP A 366 3.70 -15.60 -26.35
CA ASP A 366 4.23 -14.49 -27.14
C ASP A 366 4.81 -14.93 -28.48
N LEU A 367 5.28 -16.18 -28.61
CA LEU A 367 5.76 -16.76 -29.89
C LEU A 367 4.60 -17.10 -30.85
N HIS A 368 3.40 -17.37 -30.32
CA HIS A 368 2.20 -17.64 -31.14
C HIS A 368 1.48 -16.38 -31.58
N LYS A 369 1.85 -15.21 -31.06
CA LYS A 369 1.26 -13.96 -31.55
C LYS A 369 1.69 -13.79 -33.00
N PRO A 370 0.75 -13.63 -33.94
CA PRO A 370 1.11 -13.35 -35.32
C PRO A 370 2.02 -12.12 -35.31
N THR A 371 3.21 -12.25 -35.88
CA THR A 371 4.09 -11.11 -36.05
C THR A 371 3.31 -10.12 -36.90
N PRO A 372 3.05 -8.89 -36.42
CA PRO A 372 2.30 -7.92 -37.20
C PRO A 372 3.06 -7.74 -38.50
N THR A 373 2.41 -8.11 -39.61
CA THR A 373 2.90 -7.83 -40.95
C THR A 373 3.20 -6.34 -40.97
N PRO A 374 4.43 -5.91 -41.34
CA PRO A 374 4.73 -4.50 -41.45
C PRO A 374 3.70 -3.91 -42.41
N ALA A 375 2.80 -3.10 -41.87
CA ALA A 375 1.80 -2.41 -42.65
C ALA A 375 2.54 -1.68 -43.76
N GLU A 376 2.11 -1.93 -45.00
CA GLU A 376 2.58 -1.24 -46.20
C GLU A 376 2.77 0.24 -45.86
N SER A 377 4.05 0.63 -45.85
CA SER A 377 4.47 2.02 -45.75
C SER A 377 3.73 2.77 -46.85
N SER A 378 2.72 3.52 -46.42
CA SER A 378 1.96 4.44 -47.24
C SER A 378 2.96 5.33 -47.94
N VAL A 379 3.08 5.12 -49.25
CA VAL A 379 3.80 5.99 -50.17
C VAL A 379 3.20 7.40 -49.98
N PRO A 380 3.99 8.41 -49.59
CA PRO A 380 3.47 9.76 -49.49
C PRO A 380 3.03 10.22 -50.88
N ALA A 381 1.75 10.57 -51.00
CA ALA A 381 1.20 11.17 -52.21
C ALA A 381 1.97 12.46 -52.53
N THR A 382 2.76 12.42 -53.60
CA THR A 382 3.41 13.59 -54.17
C THR A 382 2.32 14.54 -54.67
N VAL A 383 2.11 15.63 -53.93
CA VAL A 383 1.29 16.76 -54.34
C VAL A 383 1.97 17.44 -55.52
N GLY A 384 1.24 17.54 -56.63
CA GLY A 384 1.66 18.26 -57.82
C GLY A 384 1.90 19.75 -57.51
N GLY A 385 3.09 20.22 -57.87
CA GLY A 385 3.42 21.63 -57.99
C GLY A 385 3.55 21.97 -59.48
N ALA A 386 2.76 22.94 -59.91
CA ALA A 386 2.68 23.49 -61.25
C ALA A 386 4.00 24.09 -61.75
N SER A 387 4.26 23.94 -63.05
CA SER A 387 4.65 25.02 -64.00
C SER A 387 4.55 24.49 -65.42
#